data_AF-A0A1F8XIV6-F1
#
_entry.id   AF-A0A1F8XIV6-F1
#
_cell.length_a   1.000
_cell.length_b   1.000
_cell.length_c   1.000
_cell.angle_alpha   90.00
_cell.angle_beta   90.00
_cell.angle_gamma   90.00
#
_symmetry.space_group_name_H-M   'P 1'
#
loop_
_entity.id
_entity.type
_entity.pdbx_description
1 polymer ?
#
loop_
_entity_poly.entity_id
_entity_poly.type
_entity_poly.pdbx_seq_one_letter_code
_entity_poly.pdbx_strand_id
1 'polypeptide(L)'
;MFIWAVILLAVNVAFMSGILYILLFRRGGMNRAPDSSMGDALLADLKKELNEVRAAASQLGSDFERYGRKLSGRTSEIEEMIRKVQAAGREEDIQRLSEDVYSKALRMHRSGVPASDVAKSLGLLNGEAELLFSLKRM
;
A
#
# COMPACT_ATOMS: atom_id res chain seq x y z
N MET A 1 -48.53 -30.46 -81.04
CA MET A 1 -47.62 -29.34 -80.71
C MET A 1 -48.21 -28.38 -79.67
N PHE A 2 -49.43 -27.86 -79.87
CA PHE A 2 -50.08 -26.91 -78.93
C PHE A 2 -50.30 -27.45 -77.49
N ILE A 3 -50.74 -28.71 -77.35
CA ILE A 3 -51.03 -29.31 -76.03
C ILE A 3 -49.78 -29.38 -75.16
N TRP A 4 -48.64 -29.77 -75.74
CA TRP A 4 -47.36 -29.80 -75.04
C TRP A 4 -46.89 -28.40 -74.61
N ALA A 5 -47.13 -27.37 -75.44
CA ALA A 5 -46.82 -25.99 -75.08
C ALA A 5 -47.67 -25.48 -73.90
N VAL A 6 -48.95 -25.85 -73.83
CA VAL A 6 -49.83 -25.49 -72.70
C VAL A 6 -49.40 -26.18 -71.41
N ILE A 7 -49.00 -27.46 -71.48
CA ILE A 7 -48.50 -28.20 -70.32
C ILE A 7 -47.20 -27.57 -69.78
N LEU A 8 -46.27 -27.23 -70.67
CA LEU A 8 -45.02 -26.56 -70.27
C LEU A 8 -45.28 -25.17 -69.66
N LEU A 9 -46.24 -24.42 -70.19
CA LEU A 9 -46.65 -23.14 -69.62
C LEU A 9 -47.22 -23.31 -68.20
N ALA A 10 -48.12 -24.28 -68.00
CA ALA A 10 -48.72 -24.55 -66.70
C ALA A 10 -47.68 -24.95 -65.64
N VAL A 11 -46.70 -25.79 -66.02
CA VAL A 11 -45.59 -26.17 -65.14
C VAL A 11 -44.74 -24.96 -64.78
N ASN A 12 -44.44 -24.08 -65.74
CA ASN A 12 -43.65 -22.87 -65.48
C ASN A 12 -44.37 -21.92 -64.53
N VAL A 13 -45.68 -21.72 -64.70
CA VAL A 13 -46.49 -20.87 -63.82
C VAL A 13 -46.55 -21.46 -62.40
N ALA A 14 -46.70 -22.78 -62.27
CA ALA A 14 -46.64 -23.47 -60.98
C ALA A 14 -45.28 -23.31 -60.30
N PHE A 15 -44.18 -23.40 -61.05
CA PHE A 15 -42.84 -23.26 -60.52
C PHE A 15 -42.56 -21.81 -60.06
N MET A 16 -42.94 -20.83 -60.88
CA MET A 16 -42.78 -19.40 -60.56
C MET A 16 -43.63 -18.99 -59.36
N SER A 17 -44.86 -19.48 -59.25
CA SER A 17 -45.72 -19.22 -58.07
C SER A 17 -45.17 -19.89 -56.80
N GLY A 18 -44.59 -21.09 -56.90
CA GLY A 18 -43.91 -21.74 -55.78
C GLY A 18 -42.68 -20.96 -55.28
N ILE A 19 -41.85 -20.47 -56.20
CA ILE A 19 -40.70 -19.61 -55.86
C ILE A 19 -41.18 -18.31 -55.22
N LEU A 20 -42.22 -17.69 -55.79
CA LEU A 20 -42.79 -16.44 -55.26
C LEU A 20 -43.38 -16.64 -53.86
N TYR A 21 -44.06 -17.77 -53.62
CA TYR A 21 -44.58 -18.16 -52.31
C TYR A 21 -43.45 -18.34 -51.29
N ILE A 22 -42.38 -19.06 -51.65
CA ILE A 22 -41.21 -19.26 -50.77
C ILE A 22 -40.55 -17.91 -50.47
N LEU A 23 -40.37 -17.04 -51.47
CA LEU A 23 -39.78 -15.71 -51.26
C LEU A 23 -40.66 -14.83 -50.37
N LEU A 24 -41.98 -14.82 -50.56
CA LEU A 24 -42.91 -14.05 -49.72
C LEU A 24 -42.98 -14.59 -48.30
N PHE A 25 -43.02 -15.91 -48.11
CA PHE A 25 -43.11 -16.53 -46.78
C PHE A 25 -41.77 -16.45 -46.03
N ARG A 26 -40.64 -16.63 -46.73
CA ARG A 26 -39.29 -16.43 -46.16
C ARG A 26 -39.03 -14.97 -45.82
N ARG A 27 -39.52 -14.04 -46.63
CA ARG A 27 -39.43 -12.59 -46.35
C ARG A 27 -40.40 -12.14 -45.25
N GLY A 28 -41.56 -12.79 -45.12
CA GLY A 28 -42.49 -12.61 -44.01
C GLY A 28 -41.93 -13.10 -42.66
N GLY A 29 -41.14 -14.18 -42.67
CA GLY A 29 -40.44 -14.69 -41.48
C GLY A 29 -39.20 -13.88 -41.06
N MET A 30 -38.59 -13.11 -41.98
CA MET A 30 -37.43 -12.25 -41.71
C MET A 30 -37.78 -10.86 -41.14
N ASN A 31 -39.08 -10.53 -41.01
CA ASN A 31 -39.52 -9.27 -40.39
C ASN A 31 -39.77 -9.39 -38.88
N ARG A 32 -39.40 -10.51 -38.24
CA ARG A 32 -39.21 -10.50 -36.78
C ARG A 32 -37.93 -9.71 -36.52
N ALA A 33 -38.10 -8.45 -36.13
CA ALA A 33 -37.03 -7.69 -35.49
C ALA A 33 -36.38 -8.59 -34.42
N PRO A 34 -35.04 -8.62 -34.30
CA PRO A 34 -34.42 -9.32 -33.19
C PRO A 34 -35.04 -8.81 -31.89
N ASP A 35 -35.40 -9.72 -30.97
CA ASP A 35 -36.04 -9.38 -29.69
C ASP A 35 -35.15 -8.38 -28.93
N SER A 36 -35.44 -7.09 -29.10
CA SER A 36 -34.66 -5.99 -28.51
C SER A 36 -34.72 -6.01 -26.98
N SER A 37 -35.78 -6.62 -26.41
CA SER A 37 -35.96 -6.80 -24.97
C SER A 37 -34.84 -7.61 -24.32
N MET A 38 -34.31 -8.62 -25.02
CA MET A 38 -33.24 -9.48 -24.50
C MET A 38 -31.88 -8.76 -24.55
N GLY A 39 -31.66 -7.93 -25.58
CA GLY A 39 -30.50 -7.05 -25.70
C GLY A 39 -30.51 -5.91 -24.69
N ASP A 40 -31.67 -5.31 -24.44
CA ASP A 40 -31.85 -4.23 -23.47
C ASP A 40 -31.66 -4.73 -22.03
N ALA A 41 -32.12 -5.95 -21.72
CA ALA A 41 -31.89 -6.59 -20.43
C ALA A 41 -30.40 -6.88 -20.19
N LEU A 42 -29.70 -7.43 -21.18
CA LEU A 42 -28.24 -7.66 -21.11
C LEU A 42 -27.46 -6.36 -20.97
N LEU A 43 -27.86 -5.30 -21.67
CA LEU A 43 -27.25 -3.97 -21.55
C LEU A 43 -27.49 -3.35 -20.17
N ALA A 44 -28.66 -3.57 -19.58
CA ALA A 44 -28.96 -3.12 -18.23
C ALA A 44 -28.11 -3.85 -17.19
N ASP A 45 -27.95 -5.18 -17.33
CA ASP A 45 -27.13 -5.98 -16.42
C ASP A 45 -25.64 -5.62 -16.55
N LEU A 46 -25.12 -5.47 -17.77
CA LEU A 46 -23.75 -5.00 -18.01
C LEU A 46 -23.49 -3.61 -17.43
N LYS A 47 -24.45 -2.68 -17.54
CA LYS A 47 -24.35 -1.36 -16.90
C LYS A 47 -24.35 -1.46 -15.38
N LYS A 48 -25.13 -2.37 -14.82
CA LYS A 48 -25.19 -2.61 -13.38
C LYS A 48 -23.87 -3.18 -12.87
N GLU A 49 -23.35 -4.22 -13.50
CA GLU A 49 -22.04 -4.80 -13.17
C GLU A 49 -20.92 -3.76 -13.30
N LEU A 50 -20.92 -2.94 -14.36
CA LEU A 50 -19.91 -1.89 -14.55
C LEU A 50 -19.98 -0.83 -13.44
N ASN A 51 -21.17 -0.48 -12.97
CA ASN A 51 -21.34 0.44 -11.85
C ASN A 51 -20.89 -0.20 -10.52
N GLU A 52 -21.17 -1.47 -10.30
CA GLU A 52 -20.70 -2.21 -9.12
C GLU A 52 -19.17 -2.31 -9.08
N VAL A 53 -18.54 -2.62 -10.22
CA VAL A 53 -17.07 -2.64 -10.35
C VAL A 53 -16.50 -1.24 -10.12
N ARG A 54 -17.13 -0.19 -10.65
CA ARG A 54 -16.70 1.20 -10.43
C ARG A 54 -16.82 1.62 -8.97
N ALA A 55 -17.88 1.22 -8.29
CA ALA A 55 -18.07 1.46 -6.86
C ALA A 55 -17.00 0.73 -6.03
N ALA A 56 -16.75 -0.55 -6.34
CA ALA A 56 -15.70 -1.34 -5.70
C ALA A 56 -14.31 -0.72 -5.91
N ALA A 57 -14.00 -0.26 -7.12
CA ALA A 57 -12.73 0.41 -7.41
C ALA A 57 -12.58 1.74 -6.65
N SER A 58 -13.65 2.53 -6.55
CA SER A 58 -13.66 3.77 -5.77
C SER A 58 -13.44 3.49 -4.27
N GLN A 59 -14.05 2.42 -3.75
CA GLN A 59 -13.90 2.02 -2.36
C GLN A 59 -12.48 1.53 -2.08
N LEU A 60 -11.90 0.72 -2.98
CA LEU A 60 -10.51 0.29 -2.91
C LEU A 60 -9.54 1.48 -2.88
N GLY A 61 -9.77 2.49 -3.74
CA GLY A 61 -8.97 3.72 -3.76
C GLY A 61 -9.02 4.47 -2.42
N SER A 62 -10.22 4.59 -1.83
CA SER A 62 -10.39 5.23 -0.52
C SER A 62 -9.70 4.47 0.62
N ASP A 63 -9.70 3.13 0.55
CA ASP A 63 -9.00 2.28 1.52
C ASP A 63 -7.49 2.43 1.39
N PHE A 64 -6.95 2.46 0.16
CA PHE A 64 -5.52 2.70 -0.08
C PHE A 64 -5.06 4.03 0.52
N GLU A 65 -5.80 5.11 0.33
CA GLU A 65 -5.48 6.39 0.94
C GLU A 65 -5.50 6.33 2.48
N ARG A 66 -6.51 5.64 3.04
CA ARG A 66 -6.63 5.47 4.49
C ARG A 66 -5.48 4.68 5.07
N TYR A 67 -5.06 3.59 4.40
CA TYR A 67 -3.89 2.81 4.79
C TYR A 67 -2.60 3.61 4.64
N GLY A 68 -2.45 4.39 3.56
CA GLY A 68 -1.32 5.29 3.36
C GLY A 68 -1.17 6.31 4.49
N ARG A 69 -2.27 6.97 4.88
CA ARG A 69 -2.28 7.91 6.03
C ARG A 69 -1.93 7.21 7.34
N LYS A 70 -2.44 6.01 7.59
CA LYS A 70 -2.13 5.22 8.80
C LYS A 70 -0.66 4.79 8.85
N LEU A 71 -0.10 4.37 7.72
CA LEU A 71 1.32 4.02 7.59
C LEU A 71 2.21 5.24 7.86
N SER A 72 1.88 6.39 7.28
CA SER A 72 2.60 7.64 7.51
C SER A 72 2.59 8.06 9.00
N GLY A 73 1.45 7.92 9.68
CA GLY A 73 1.37 8.16 11.13
C GLY A 73 2.23 7.20 11.95
N ARG A 74 2.24 5.90 11.61
CA ARG A 74 3.10 4.92 12.28
C ARG A 74 4.59 5.18 12.04
N THR A 75 4.97 5.64 10.84
CA THR A 75 6.36 6.02 10.56
C THR A 75 6.79 7.24 11.37
N SER A 76 5.92 8.25 11.54
CA SER A 76 6.25 9.41 12.39
C SER A 76 6.36 9.03 13.86
N GLU A 77 5.49 8.15 14.36
CA GLU A 77 5.59 7.64 15.73
C GLU A 77 6.90 6.88 15.98
N ILE A 78 7.32 6.04 15.02
CA ILE A 78 8.59 5.32 15.09
C ILE A 78 9.77 6.30 15.06
N GLU A 79 9.76 7.30 14.18
CA GLU A 79 10.81 8.32 14.14
C GLU A 79 10.90 9.11 15.45
N GLU A 80 9.76 9.47 16.04
CA GLU A 80 9.72 10.16 17.34
C GLU A 80 10.28 9.27 18.45
N MET A 81 9.96 7.98 18.45
CA MET A 81 10.48 7.00 19.40
C MET A 81 11.99 6.81 19.25
N ILE A 82 12.50 6.74 18.01
CA ILE A 82 13.94 6.69 17.73
C ILE A 82 14.64 7.95 18.25
N ARG A 83 14.05 9.15 18.03
CA ARG A 83 14.60 10.40 18.57
C ARG A 83 14.63 10.40 20.09
N LYS A 84 13.56 9.94 20.75
CA LYS A 84 13.50 9.82 22.22
C LYS A 84 14.56 8.87 22.75
N VAL A 85 14.76 7.71 22.10
CA VAL A 85 15.80 6.75 22.48
C VAL A 85 17.20 7.32 22.26
N GLN A 86 17.44 8.01 21.15
CA GLN A 86 18.74 8.68 20.92
C GLN A 86 19.00 9.81 21.93
N ALA A 87 17.98 10.57 22.30
CA ALA A 87 18.10 11.61 23.32
C ALA A 87 18.41 11.01 24.69
N ALA A 88 17.67 9.96 25.09
CA ALA A 88 17.89 9.25 26.35
C ALA A 88 19.28 8.59 26.42
N GLY A 89 19.74 7.94 25.33
CA GLY A 89 21.08 7.35 25.27
C GLY A 89 22.18 8.41 25.38
N ARG A 90 22.02 9.56 24.70
CA ARG A 90 22.94 10.69 24.86
C ARG A 90 22.92 11.28 26.26
N GLU A 91 21.77 11.32 26.91
CA GLU A 91 21.64 11.86 28.27
C GLU A 91 22.24 10.90 29.31
N GLU A 92 22.08 9.59 29.15
CA GLU A 92 22.80 8.58 29.96
C GLU A 92 24.31 8.63 29.73
N ASP A 93 24.76 8.78 28.49
CA ASP A 93 26.19 8.92 28.17
C ASP A 93 26.77 10.22 28.73
N ILE A 94 26.02 11.34 28.66
CA ILE A 94 26.42 12.62 29.24
C ILE A 94 26.42 12.54 30.77
N GLN A 95 25.44 11.89 31.41
CA GLN A 95 25.43 11.72 32.86
C GLN A 95 26.58 10.83 33.33
N ARG A 96 26.91 9.75 32.60
CA ARG A 96 28.09 8.92 32.86
C ARG A 96 29.41 9.65 32.60
N LEU A 97 29.48 10.55 31.62
CA LEU A 97 30.65 11.41 31.40
C LEU A 97 30.72 12.59 32.41
N SER A 98 29.61 12.99 33.02
CA SER A 98 29.55 14.23 33.82
C SER A 98 30.24 14.16 35.19
N GLU A 99 30.63 12.97 35.66
CA GLU A 99 31.46 12.83 36.85
C GLU A 99 32.54 11.76 36.65
N ASP A 100 33.48 12.03 35.73
CA ASP A 100 34.70 11.24 35.59
C ASP A 100 35.38 11.05 36.96
N VAL A 101 35.64 9.81 37.34
CA VAL A 101 36.22 9.40 38.63
C VAL A 101 37.52 10.19 38.89
N TYR A 102 38.28 10.48 37.85
CA TYR A 102 39.51 11.27 37.96
C TYR A 102 39.27 12.77 38.19
N SER A 103 38.21 13.33 37.61
CA SER A 103 37.79 14.71 37.87
C SER A 103 37.31 14.90 39.32
N LYS A 104 36.62 13.89 39.87
CA LYS A 104 36.21 13.81 41.28
C LYS A 104 37.41 13.63 42.20
N ALA A 105 38.37 12.78 41.82
CA ALA A 105 39.63 12.60 42.53
C ALA A 105 40.43 13.91 42.65
N LEU A 106 40.51 14.67 41.55
CA LEU A 106 41.17 15.98 41.52
C LEU A 106 40.47 17.04 42.38
N ARG A 107 39.13 17.00 42.47
CA ARG A 107 38.37 17.89 43.36
C ARG A 107 38.61 17.54 44.82
N MET A 108 38.56 16.27 45.19
CA MET A 108 38.82 15.80 46.56
C MET A 108 40.24 16.16 47.02
N HIS A 109 41.23 16.01 46.13
CA HIS A 109 42.60 16.44 46.43
C HIS A 109 42.72 17.96 46.60
N ARG A 110 42.04 18.76 45.77
CA ARG A 110 41.99 20.24 45.93
C ARG A 110 41.35 20.67 47.25
N SER A 111 40.43 19.89 47.81
CA SER A 111 39.87 20.13 49.14
C SER A 111 40.76 19.65 50.31
N GLY A 112 41.98 19.17 50.03
CA GLY A 112 42.95 18.78 51.06
C GLY A 112 42.86 17.32 51.51
N VAL A 113 42.12 16.47 50.80
CA VAL A 113 42.03 15.04 51.10
C VAL A 113 43.32 14.33 50.66
N PRO A 114 43.94 13.51 51.53
CA PRO A 114 45.15 12.77 51.17
C PRO A 114 44.85 11.71 50.10
N ALA A 115 45.86 11.42 49.27
CA ALA A 115 45.71 10.55 48.10
C ALA A 115 45.20 9.14 48.42
N SER A 116 45.58 8.62 49.59
CA SER A 116 45.12 7.33 50.12
C SER A 116 43.60 7.27 50.33
N ASP A 117 43.00 8.38 50.74
CA ASP A 117 41.58 8.44 51.09
C ASP A 117 40.75 8.74 49.84
N VAL A 118 41.30 9.49 48.89
CA VAL A 118 40.74 9.63 47.54
C VAL A 118 40.75 8.29 46.81
N ALA A 119 41.83 7.52 46.90
CA ALA A 119 41.94 6.20 46.28
C ALA A 119 40.89 5.22 46.85
N LYS A 120 40.76 5.16 48.18
CA LYS A 120 39.76 4.31 48.84
C LYS A 120 38.32 4.73 48.56
N SER A 121 38.03 6.04 48.54
CA SER A 121 36.66 6.54 48.34
C SER A 121 36.17 6.40 46.90
N LEU A 122 37.08 6.38 45.93
CA LEU A 122 36.77 6.30 44.50
C LEU A 122 37.11 4.95 43.87
N GLY A 123 37.62 3.99 44.65
CA GLY A 123 37.98 2.66 44.18
C GLY A 123 39.20 2.63 43.25
N LEU A 124 40.06 3.65 43.33
CA LEU A 124 41.31 3.73 42.57
C LEU A 124 42.42 2.97 43.29
N LEU A 125 43.40 2.44 42.55
CA LEU A 125 44.61 1.90 43.16
C LEU A 125 45.41 3.04 43.80
N ASN A 126 46.01 2.82 44.98
CA ASN A 126 46.78 3.87 45.68
C ASN A 126 47.85 4.51 44.79
N GLY A 127 48.50 3.73 43.93
CA GLY A 127 49.49 4.24 42.97
C GLY A 127 48.90 5.09 41.84
N GLU A 128 47.65 4.87 41.44
CA GLU A 128 46.99 5.65 40.38
C GLU A 128 46.63 7.06 40.86
N ALA A 129 46.10 7.18 42.07
CA ALA A 129 45.79 8.47 42.68
C ALA A 129 47.07 9.32 42.88
N GLU A 130 48.15 8.70 43.35
CA GLU A 130 49.45 9.38 43.52
C GLU A 130 50.06 9.83 42.18
N LEU A 131 49.95 9.01 41.13
CA LEU A 131 50.39 9.37 39.78
C LEU A 131 49.60 10.56 39.20
N LEU A 132 48.28 10.57 39.37
CA LEU A 132 47.42 11.67 38.92
C LEU A 132 47.78 13.01 39.58
N PHE A 133 48.13 12.98 40.86
CA PHE A 133 48.53 14.20 41.59
C PHE A 133 49.96 14.63 41.29
N SER A 134 50.86 13.68 41.00
CA SER A 134 52.25 13.99 40.63
C SER A 134 52.37 14.58 39.22
N LEU A 135 51.58 14.09 38.25
CA LEU A 135 51.49 14.62 36.88
C LEU A 135 51.10 16.10 36.80
N LYS A 136 50.39 16.61 37.80
CA LYS A 136 49.94 18.02 37.86
C LYS A 136 50.89 18.94 38.64
N ARG A 137 51.87 18.38 39.36
CA ARG A 137 52.88 19.14 40.10
C ARG A 137 54.06 19.59 39.21
N MET A 138 54.14 19.07 37.99
CA MET A 138 54.95 19.62 36.89
C MET A 138 54.19 20.72 36.16
#